data_AF-A0A6H1ZME9-F1
#
_entry.id   AF-A0A6H1ZME9-F1
#
_cell.length_a   1.000
_cell.length_b   1.000
_cell.length_c   1.000
_cell.angle_alpha   90.00
_cell.angle_beta   90.00
_cell.angle_gamma   90.00
#
_symmetry.space_group_name_H-M   'P 1'
#
loop_
_entity.id
_entity.type
_entity.pdbx_description
1 polymer ?
#
loop_
_entity_poly.entity_id
_entity_poly.type
_entity_poly.pdbx_seq_one_letter_code
_entity_poly.pdbx_strand_id
1 'polypeptide(L)'
;MRVCIETATGKLIESQSGGVGEADLDTLRNNALAAGLSLSDLDIKYVTAQEYAVILESQPKTEAELQALEARQLRRKLISANVWLFRMVSVVWTTGVSKGLWAAADITDADLKAKYVEWQTMLNRLKELGE
;
A
#
# COMPACT_ATOMS: atom_id res chain seq x y z
N MET A 1 -3.96 13.54 21.84
CA MET A 1 -4.26 12.12 21.61
C MET A 1 -3.30 11.33 22.48
N ARG A 2 -3.66 10.15 22.96
CA ARG A 2 -2.77 9.31 23.78
C ARG A 2 -2.54 7.99 23.08
N VAL A 3 -1.30 7.52 23.11
CA VAL A 3 -0.86 6.29 22.45
C VAL A 3 -0.09 5.42 23.43
N CYS A 4 -0.26 4.12 23.28
CA CYS A 4 0.52 3.08 23.94
C CYS A 4 1.35 2.37 22.87
N ILE A 5 2.67 2.45 22.99
CA ILE A 5 3.62 1.89 22.03
C ILE A 5 4.48 0.85 22.73
N GLU A 6 4.70 -0.30 22.09
CA GLU A 6 5.67 -1.28 22.55
C GLU A 6 7.09 -0.78 22.27
N THR A 7 7.91 -0.60 23.28
CA THR A 7 9.26 -0.02 23.14
C THR A 7 10.19 -0.88 22.30
N ALA A 8 10.05 -2.21 22.39
CA ALA A 8 10.89 -3.15 21.67
C ALA A 8 10.66 -3.14 20.15
N THR A 9 9.42 -2.94 19.71
CA THR A 9 9.03 -3.07 18.30
C THR A 9 8.62 -1.73 17.66
N GLY A 10 8.37 -0.70 18.46
CA GLY A 10 7.76 0.56 18.02
C GLY A 10 6.30 0.40 17.58
N LYS A 11 5.69 -0.77 17.84
CA LYS A 11 4.32 -1.06 17.43
C LYS A 11 3.33 -0.31 18.30
N LEU A 12 2.36 0.33 17.65
CA LEU A 12 1.22 0.93 18.32
C LEU A 12 0.29 -0.19 18.81
N ILE A 13 0.09 -0.24 20.13
CA ILE A 13 -0.77 -1.22 20.80
C ILE A 13 -2.20 -0.69 20.85
N GLU A 14 -2.36 0.53 21.37
CA GLU A 14 -3.67 1.17 21.54
C GLU A 14 -3.53 2.69 21.39
N SER A 15 -4.57 3.33 20.86
CA SER A 15 -4.69 4.79 20.87
C SER A 15 -6.08 5.21 21.31
N GLN A 16 -6.18 6.33 22.01
CA GLN A 16 -7.46 6.92 22.41
C GLN A 16 -7.46 8.42 22.14
N SER A 17 -8.58 8.91 21.61
CA SER A 17 -8.86 10.31 21.37
C SER A 17 -9.66 10.91 22.55
N GLY A 18 -9.42 12.20 22.84
CA GLY A 18 -10.00 12.89 24.01
C GLY A 18 -9.17 12.75 25.28
N GLY A 19 -9.58 13.45 26.35
CA GLY A 19 -8.96 13.44 27.68
C GLY A 19 -7.62 14.20 27.79
N VAL A 20 -7.42 14.91 28.89
CA VAL A 20 -6.17 15.60 29.23
C VAL A 20 -5.95 15.42 30.75
N GLY A 21 -4.98 14.58 31.13
CA GLY A 21 -4.64 14.31 32.53
C GLY A 21 -4.12 12.90 32.77
N GLU A 22 -3.28 12.70 33.79
CA GLU A 22 -2.61 11.42 34.08
C GLU A 22 -3.56 10.23 34.22
N ALA A 23 -4.77 10.43 34.74
CA ALA A 23 -5.81 9.39 34.86
C ALA A 23 -6.19 8.75 33.50
N ASP A 24 -6.05 9.50 32.41
CA ASP A 24 -6.30 9.01 31.06
C ASP A 24 -5.16 8.10 30.55
N LEU A 25 -3.93 8.36 30.97
CA LEU A 25 -2.77 7.50 30.66
C LEU A 25 -2.82 6.20 31.47
N ASP A 26 -3.31 6.27 32.70
CA ASP A 26 -3.53 5.08 33.54
C ASP A 26 -4.53 4.11 32.93
N THR A 27 -5.50 4.61 32.15
CA THR A 27 -6.44 3.74 31.44
C THR A 27 -5.72 2.90 30.37
N LEU A 28 -4.87 3.51 29.55
CA LEU A 28 -4.06 2.78 28.56
C LEU A 28 -3.09 1.82 29.24
N ARG A 29 -2.52 2.22 30.38
CA ARG A 29 -1.61 1.41 31.18
C ARG A 29 -2.31 0.15 31.72
N ASN A 30 -3.49 0.32 32.30
CA ASN A 30 -4.28 -0.78 32.86
C ASN A 30 -4.77 -1.74 31.76
N ASN A 31 -5.14 -1.22 30.59
CA ASN A 31 -5.49 -2.04 29.44
C ASN A 31 -4.31 -2.89 28.97
N ALA A 32 -3.12 -2.30 28.86
CA ALA A 32 -1.92 -3.02 28.43
C ALA A 32 -1.49 -4.09 29.46
N LEU A 33 -1.60 -3.80 30.76
CA LEU A 33 -1.42 -4.78 31.83
C LEU A 33 -2.43 -5.93 31.74
N ALA A 34 -3.71 -5.62 31.48
CA ALA A 34 -4.75 -6.64 31.30
C ALA A 34 -4.51 -7.50 30.05
N ALA A 35 -3.83 -6.97 29.03
CA ALA A 35 -3.39 -7.70 27.85
C ALA A 35 -2.13 -8.55 28.09
N GLY A 36 -1.55 -8.52 29.29
CA GLY A 36 -0.37 -9.30 29.67
C GLY A 36 0.97 -8.68 29.29
N LEU A 37 1.01 -7.38 28.96
CA LEU A 37 2.23 -6.66 28.62
C LEU A 37 2.92 -6.11 29.87
N SER A 38 4.26 -6.13 29.90
CA SER A 38 5.03 -5.56 31.00
C SER A 38 5.12 -4.05 30.88
N LEU A 39 4.98 -3.31 31.99
CA LEU A 39 5.12 -1.85 32.01
C LEU A 39 6.51 -1.37 31.56
N SER A 40 7.54 -2.19 31.72
CA SER A 40 8.89 -1.89 31.23
C SER A 40 8.96 -1.76 29.72
N ASP A 41 8.03 -2.40 29.02
CA ASP A 41 8.06 -2.59 27.58
C ASP A 41 7.09 -1.62 26.87
N LEU A 42 6.53 -0.66 27.61
CA LEU A 42 5.50 0.25 27.13
C LEU A 42 5.95 1.71 27.25
N ASP A 43 5.83 2.44 26.14
CA ASP A 43 5.92 3.89 26.09
C ASP A 43 4.51 4.47 25.91
N ILE A 44 3.99 5.08 26.98
CA ILE A 44 2.66 5.70 26.99
C ILE A 44 2.84 7.21 27.05
N LYS A 45 2.47 7.89 25.97
CA LYS A 45 2.67 9.33 25.83
C LYS A 45 1.51 10.02 25.13
N TYR A 46 1.43 11.32 25.35
CA TYR A 46 0.59 12.18 24.55
C TYR A 46 1.29 12.51 23.24
N VAL A 47 0.52 12.43 22.16
CA VAL A 47 0.95 12.81 20.82
C VAL A 47 -0.05 13.78 20.21
N THR A 48 0.46 14.67 19.40
CA THR A 48 -0.31 15.50 18.48
C THR A 48 -0.90 14.64 17.36
N ALA A 49 -1.89 15.17 16.64
CA ALA A 49 -2.45 14.47 15.48
C ALA A 49 -1.41 14.24 14.37
N GLN A 50 -0.42 15.12 14.25
CA GLN A 50 0.66 15.01 13.27
C GLN A 50 1.63 13.88 13.65
N GLU A 51 2.06 13.82 14.91
CA GLU A 51 2.91 12.73 15.41
C GLU A 51 2.20 11.37 15.33
N TYR A 52 0.89 11.35 15.58
CA TYR A 52 0.10 10.13 15.43
C TYR A 52 0.09 9.59 13.99
N ALA A 53 -0.04 10.48 12.99
CA ALA A 53 0.03 10.07 11.59
C ALA A 53 1.39 9.45 11.24
N VAL A 54 2.48 10.01 11.76
CA VAL A 54 3.83 9.46 11.57
C VAL A 54 3.97 8.07 12.23
N ILE A 55 3.42 7.89 13.43
CA ILE A 55 3.44 6.60 14.13
C ILE A 55 2.65 5.53 13.36
N LEU A 56 1.54 5.90 12.74
CA LEU A 56 0.76 5.00 11.89
C LEU A 56 1.52 4.60 10.62
N GLU A 57 2.22 5.54 9.99
CA GLU A 57 3.03 5.27 8.80
C GLU A 57 4.24 4.38 9.11
N SER A 58 4.80 4.51 10.32
CA SER A 58 5.95 3.73 10.78
C SER A 58 5.58 2.37 11.37
N GLN A 59 4.30 1.98 11.41
CA GLN A 59 3.91 0.67 11.93
C GLN A 59 4.53 -0.45 11.10
N PRO A 60 5.05 -1.51 11.75
CA PRO A 60 5.52 -2.69 11.04
C PRO A 60 4.33 -3.31 10.30
N LYS A 61 4.31 -3.15 8.98
CA LYS A 61 3.27 -3.72 8.12
C LYS A 61 3.42 -5.23 8.15
N THR A 62 2.31 -5.91 8.36
CA THR A 62 2.28 -7.36 8.24
C THR A 62 2.58 -7.79 6.80
N GLU A 63 3.08 -9.01 6.62
CA GLU A 63 3.34 -9.56 5.28
C GLU A 63 2.07 -9.56 4.42
N ALA A 64 0.91 -9.83 5.03
CA ALA A 64 -0.39 -9.75 4.38
C ALA A 64 -0.74 -8.33 3.89
N GLU A 65 -0.43 -7.29 4.67
CA GLU A 65 -0.65 -5.90 4.26
C GLU A 65 0.30 -5.46 3.16
N LEU A 66 1.55 -5.94 3.18
CA LEU A 66 2.52 -5.69 2.11
C LEU A 66 2.06 -6.35 0.81
N GLN A 67 1.60 -7.60 0.86
CA GLN A 67 1.03 -8.30 -0.29
C GLN A 67 -0.22 -7.61 -0.83
N ALA A 68 -1.12 -7.15 0.05
CA ALA A 68 -2.31 -6.40 -0.35
C ALA A 68 -1.96 -5.05 -1.00
N LEU A 69 -0.92 -4.36 -0.52
CA LEU A 69 -0.42 -3.13 -1.14
C LEU A 69 0.22 -3.41 -2.50
N GLU A 70 1.04 -4.45 -2.63
CA GLU A 70 1.63 -4.91 -3.89
C GLU A 70 0.53 -5.24 -4.92
N ALA A 71 -0.48 -6.01 -4.52
CA ALA A 71 -1.62 -6.36 -5.35
C ALA A 71 -2.40 -5.11 -5.82
N ARG A 72 -2.65 -4.14 -4.93
CA ARG A 72 -3.30 -2.87 -5.30
C ARG A 72 -2.48 -2.08 -6.31
N GLN A 73 -1.15 -2.00 -6.14
CA GLN A 73 -0.27 -1.30 -7.07
C GLN A 73 -0.22 -2.01 -8.42
N LEU A 74 -0.10 -3.35 -8.43
CA LEU A 74 -0.13 -4.17 -9.63
C LEU A 74 -1.45 -4.02 -10.38
N ARG A 75 -2.60 -4.05 -9.69
CA ARG A 75 -3.92 -3.81 -10.31
C ARG A 75 -3.99 -2.45 -11.00
N ARG A 76 -3.49 -1.37 -10.37
CA ARG A 76 -3.44 -0.04 -11.00
C ARG A 76 -2.58 -0.03 -12.25
N LYS A 77 -1.40 -0.64 -12.19
CA LYS A 77 -0.51 -0.80 -13.35
C LYS A 77 -1.19 -1.60 -14.46
N LEU A 78 -1.88 -2.69 -14.11
CA LEU A 78 -2.59 -3.53 -15.05
C LEU A 78 -3.73 -2.79 -15.76
N ILE A 79 -4.52 -1.99 -15.01
CA ILE A 79 -5.58 -1.16 -15.59
C ILE A 79 -4.97 -0.16 -16.59
N SER A 80 -3.88 0.51 -16.20
CA SER A 80 -3.21 1.45 -17.11
C SER A 80 -2.64 0.78 -18.37
N ALA A 81 -2.08 -0.44 -18.22
CA ALA A 81 -1.58 -1.24 -19.34
C ALA A 81 -2.72 -1.72 -20.25
N ASN A 82 -3.86 -2.13 -19.69
CA ASN A 82 -5.06 -2.51 -20.45
C ASN A 82 -5.63 -1.33 -21.25
N VAL A 83 -5.70 -0.14 -20.64
CA VAL A 83 -6.14 1.08 -21.33
C VAL A 83 -5.19 1.43 -22.48
N TRP A 84 -3.88 1.30 -22.25
CA TRP A 84 -2.88 1.52 -23.29
C TRP A 84 -3.02 0.50 -24.44
N LEU A 85 -3.10 -0.80 -24.13
CA LEU A 85 -3.30 -1.87 -25.12
C LEU A 85 -4.59 -1.65 -25.93
N PHE A 86 -5.70 -1.29 -25.27
CA PHE A 86 -6.97 -1.01 -25.94
C PHE A 86 -6.88 0.20 -26.88
N ARG A 87 -6.19 1.28 -26.46
CA ARG A 87 -5.92 2.43 -27.33
C ARG A 87 -5.10 2.03 -28.56
N MET A 88 -4.06 1.21 -28.38
CA MET A 88 -3.24 0.73 -29.49
C MET A 88 -4.05 -0.11 -30.48
N VAL A 89 -4.85 -1.07 -29.99
CA VAL A 89 -5.71 -1.92 -30.84
C VAL A 89 -6.80 -1.08 -31.56
N SER A 90 -7.40 -0.11 -30.86
CA SER A 90 -8.43 0.76 -31.44
C SER A 90 -7.88 1.65 -32.55
N VAL A 91 -6.67 2.19 -32.39
CA VAL A 91 -5.97 2.97 -33.42
C VAL A 91 -5.73 2.15 -34.69
N VAL A 92 -5.32 0.89 -34.55
CA VAL A 92 -5.10 -0.04 -35.67
C VAL A 92 -6.40 -0.34 -36.42
N TRP A 93 -7.51 -0.56 -35.71
CA TRP A 93 -8.78 -0.94 -36.32
C TRP A 93 -9.51 0.24 -36.96
N THR A 94 -9.51 1.41 -36.30
CA THR A 94 -10.32 2.57 -36.72
C THR A 94 -9.72 3.36 -37.88
N THR A 95 -8.39 3.40 -38.01
CA THR A 95 -7.75 4.24 -39.04
C THR A 95 -7.47 3.50 -40.34
N GLY A 96 -7.43 2.16 -40.36
CA GLY A 96 -6.95 1.43 -41.54
C GLY A 96 -5.52 1.78 -41.96
N VAL A 97 -4.80 2.58 -41.14
CA VAL A 97 -3.44 3.06 -41.40
C VAL A 97 -2.49 2.05 -40.76
N SER A 98 -2.29 0.94 -41.45
CA SER A 98 -1.47 -0.18 -40.97
C SER A 98 0.03 0.09 -40.94
N LYS A 99 0.52 1.26 -41.38
CA LYS A 99 1.99 1.55 -41.41
C LYS A 99 2.39 2.99 -41.06
N GLY A 100 1.61 4.00 -41.42
CA GLY A 100 2.00 5.41 -41.25
C GLY A 100 1.99 5.93 -39.80
N LEU A 101 1.04 5.49 -38.98
CA LEU A 101 0.92 5.97 -37.60
C LEU A 101 1.96 5.33 -36.66
N TRP A 102 2.36 4.09 -36.94
CA TRP A 102 3.44 3.39 -36.24
C TRP A 102 4.79 4.04 -36.49
N ALA A 103 5.03 4.48 -37.72
CA ALA A 103 6.24 5.22 -38.09
C ALA A 103 6.30 6.64 -37.48
N ALA A 104 5.17 7.27 -37.17
CA ALA A 104 5.13 8.56 -36.49
C ALA A 104 5.30 8.45 -34.96
N ALA A 105 5.08 7.27 -34.40
CA ALA A 105 5.22 7.00 -32.97
C ALA A 105 6.52 6.26 -32.60
N ASP A 106 7.35 5.86 -33.59
CA ASP A 106 8.55 5.03 -33.43
C ASP A 106 8.33 3.74 -32.62
N ILE A 107 7.11 3.19 -32.63
CA ILE A 107 6.79 1.96 -31.89
C ILE A 107 7.01 0.76 -32.83
N THR A 108 7.90 -0.14 -32.42
CA THR A 108 8.22 -1.35 -33.17
C THR A 108 7.39 -2.56 -32.68
N ASP A 109 7.33 -3.62 -33.50
CA ASP A 109 6.77 -4.91 -33.08
C ASP A 109 7.47 -5.49 -31.85
N ALA A 110 8.75 -5.18 -31.64
CA ALA A 110 9.50 -5.61 -30.46
C ALA A 110 8.99 -4.90 -29.19
N ASP A 111 8.65 -3.62 -29.27
CA ASP A 111 8.12 -2.85 -28.15
C ASP A 111 6.73 -3.35 -27.72
N LEU A 112 5.88 -3.72 -28.69
CA LEU A 112 4.60 -4.35 -28.42
C LEU A 112 4.75 -5.70 -27.71
N LYS A 113 5.66 -6.55 -28.19
CA LYS A 113 5.96 -7.84 -27.56
C LYS A 113 6.48 -7.65 -26.13
N ALA A 114 7.37 -6.69 -25.91
CA ALA A 114 7.89 -6.38 -24.58
C ALA A 114 6.77 -5.93 -23.63
N LYS A 115 5.88 -5.05 -24.07
CA LYS A 115 4.73 -4.58 -23.28
C LYS A 115 3.73 -5.70 -22.98
N TYR A 116 3.52 -6.62 -23.92
CA TYR A 116 2.68 -7.80 -23.69
C TYR A 116 3.27 -8.75 -22.66
N VAL A 117 4.58 -9.00 -22.71
CA VAL A 117 5.28 -9.84 -21.72
C VAL A 117 5.25 -9.18 -20.33
N GLU A 118 5.47 -7.87 -20.23
CA GLU A 118 5.34 -7.10 -18.99
C GLU A 118 3.94 -7.25 -18.39
N TRP A 119 2.90 -7.10 -19.23
CA TRP A 119 1.50 -7.29 -18.84
C TRP A 119 1.19 -8.71 -18.35
N GLN A 120 1.65 -9.74 -19.07
CA GLN A 120 1.48 -11.14 -18.65
C GLN A 120 2.18 -11.43 -17.32
N THR A 121 3.36 -10.86 -17.11
CA THR A 121 4.12 -11.02 -15.87
C THR A 121 3.35 -10.41 -14.69
N MET A 122 2.79 -9.21 -14.85
CA MET A 122 1.95 -8.57 -13.83
C MET A 122 0.67 -9.37 -13.54
N LEU A 123 0.04 -9.95 -14.56
CA LEU A 123 -1.13 -10.82 -14.39
C LEU A 123 -0.81 -12.09 -13.61
N ASN A 124 0.29 -12.77 -13.95
CA ASN A 124 0.68 -13.99 -13.26
C ASN A 124 1.03 -13.70 -11.80
N ARG A 125 1.70 -12.57 -11.54
CA ARG A 125 1.99 -12.12 -10.17
C ARG A 125 0.73 -11.84 -9.34
N LEU A 126 -0.33 -11.28 -9.94
CA LEU A 126 -1.60 -11.10 -9.25
C LEU A 126 -2.25 -12.44 -8.87
N LYS A 127 -2.22 -13.42 -9.78
CA LYS A 127 -2.74 -14.78 -9.51
C LYS A 127 -1.98 -15.47 -8.38
N GLU A 128 -0.66 -15.30 -8.31
CA GLU A 128 0.17 -15.83 -7.22
C GLU A 128 -0.20 -15.22 -5.86
N LEU A 129 -0.63 -13.95 -5.84
CA LEU A 129 -1.10 -13.25 -4.64
C LEU A 129 -2.54 -13.62 -4.26
N GLY A 130 -3.22 -14.48 -5.02
CA GLY A 130 -4.60 -14.90 -4.75
C GLY A 130 -5.68 -13.88 -5.15
N GLU A 131 -5.34 -12.94 -6.04
CA GLU A 131 -6.20 -11.84 -6.52
C GLU A 131 -6.54 -11.92 -8.02
#